data_AF-I7BK29-F1
#
_entry.id   AF-I7BK29-F1
#
_cell.length_a   1.000
_cell.length_b   1.000
_cell.length_c   1.000
_cell.angle_alpha   90.00
_cell.angle_beta   90.00
_cell.angle_gamma   90.00
#
_symmetry.space_group_name_H-M   'P 1'
#
loop_
_entity.id
_entity.type
_entity.pdbx_description
1 polymer ?
#
loop_
_entity_poly.entity_id
_entity_poly.type
_entity_poly.pdbx_seq_one_letter_code
_entity_poly.pdbx_strand_id
1 'polypeptide(L)'
;MFTFSKVVGTSLGALALGSTGIVVAPAVLKDLPLDLFTKQKERLKGSLDLEILKGVEQQLKSELDNLKGKLDLALRVTSALGNKRLSQMHEKFKKVEESEGNLKEKYLELTKKVEELSKLLSEESSETEKKLKAQSVQALADTYSQYYDALSRHFHKWDRTILEIVCAINSTQTKPTKKKEEEDEQECEIPSLVSRVYGKPETQAGSGGGHQQASGSSQTGEASQEALKKLNEVKAALESMSNNIERGWKQILFDKSKSEHIKIAFETYGAYLDYLIQLIKTSKEKKKLEIGETTNQAKEIVNQINKLNGEIVQVNKEWGKLKDQYTVIKTFEGKVKNELCNLNTIKAEDCFPSSEPN
;
A
#
# COMPACT_ATOMS: atom_id res chain seq x y z
N MET A 1 3.06 7.07 17.53
CA MET A 1 3.63 7.93 18.59
C MET A 1 2.51 8.80 19.15
N PHE A 2 2.28 8.68 20.46
CA PHE A 2 1.26 9.38 21.24
C PHE A 2 1.70 10.82 21.54
N THR A 3 1.04 11.83 20.97
CA THR A 3 1.32 13.25 21.30
C THR A 3 0.11 14.17 21.45
N PHE A 4 -1.12 13.76 21.11
CA PHE A 4 -2.27 14.67 21.31
C PHE A 4 -2.74 14.74 22.77
N SER A 5 -2.75 13.62 23.50
CA SER A 5 -3.17 13.61 24.92
C SER A 5 -2.21 14.36 25.86
N LYS A 6 -0.92 14.47 25.51
CA LYS A 6 0.05 15.27 26.29
C LYS A 6 -0.12 16.78 26.09
N VAL A 7 -0.66 17.22 24.96
CA VAL A 7 -0.94 18.65 24.68
C VAL A 7 -2.26 19.09 25.32
N VAL A 8 -3.25 18.21 25.37
CA VAL A 8 -4.51 18.49 26.09
C VAL A 8 -4.30 18.41 27.62
N GLY A 9 -3.43 17.52 28.11
CA GLY A 9 -3.07 17.44 29.52
C GLY A 9 -2.26 18.64 30.05
N THR A 10 -1.44 19.27 29.21
CA THR A 10 -0.68 20.48 29.58
C THR A 10 -1.50 21.77 29.49
N SER A 11 -2.53 21.82 28.65
CA SER A 11 -3.45 22.97 28.59
C SER A 11 -4.49 22.98 29.72
N LEU A 12 -4.88 21.81 30.26
CA LEU A 12 -5.64 21.76 31.52
C LEU A 12 -4.79 22.11 32.74
N GLY A 13 -3.50 21.78 32.75
CA GLY A 13 -2.56 22.16 33.81
C GLY A 13 -2.19 23.65 33.82
N ALA A 14 -2.15 24.30 32.66
CA ALA A 14 -1.81 25.72 32.53
C ALA A 14 -2.97 26.68 32.85
N LEU A 15 -4.22 26.22 32.85
CA LEU A 15 -5.38 27.03 33.26
C LEU A 15 -5.60 27.08 34.78
N ALA A 16 -4.89 26.24 35.55
CA ALA A 16 -5.01 26.20 37.02
C ALA A 16 -4.02 27.13 37.76
N LEU A 17 -3.07 27.78 37.07
CA LEU A 17 -2.03 28.62 37.69
C LEU A 17 -2.04 30.10 37.26
N GLY A 18 -3.08 30.55 36.56
CA GLY A 18 -3.14 31.89 35.95
C GLY A 18 -4.19 32.86 36.50
N SER A 19 -4.76 32.65 37.69
CA SER A 19 -5.71 33.60 38.30
C SER A 19 -5.29 34.05 39.70
N THR A 20 -4.07 34.58 39.82
CA THR A 20 -3.78 35.58 40.85
C THR A 20 -4.43 36.90 40.45
N GLY A 21 -5.09 37.51 41.43
CA GLY A 21 -6.24 38.36 41.20
C GLY A 21 -5.95 39.77 40.70
N ILE A 22 -6.94 40.32 40.02
CA ILE A 22 -7.23 41.75 40.04
C ILE A 22 -8.68 41.88 40.46
N VAL A 23 -8.88 42.20 41.74
CA VAL A 23 -10.18 42.62 42.27
C VAL A 23 -10.44 44.01 41.69
N VAL A 24 -11.19 44.09 40.59
CA VAL A 24 -11.82 45.34 40.18
C VAL A 24 -13.14 45.43 40.94
N ALA A 25 -13.10 46.04 42.12
CA ALA A 25 -14.31 46.50 42.78
C ALA A 25 -14.94 47.61 41.92
N PRO A 26 -16.24 47.55 41.58
CA PRO A 26 -16.90 48.75 41.07
C PRO A 26 -17.03 49.74 42.24
N ALA A 27 -16.12 50.71 42.25
CA ALA A 27 -16.22 51.91 43.06
C ALA A 27 -17.24 52.86 42.41
N VAL A 28 -18.53 52.56 42.51
CA VAL A 28 -19.60 53.54 42.26
C VAL A 28 -20.76 53.28 43.22
N LEU A 29 -20.58 53.77 44.45
CA LEU A 29 -21.62 54.16 45.40
C LEU A 29 -20.97 55.15 46.39
N LYS A 30 -20.19 56.08 45.85
CA LYS A 30 -19.77 57.32 46.53
C LYS A 30 -20.47 58.43 45.76
N ASP A 31 -21.70 58.71 46.15
CA ASP A 31 -22.46 59.96 45.92
C ASP A 31 -23.91 59.75 46.37
N LEU A 32 -24.09 59.20 47.57
CA LEU A 32 -25.32 59.41 48.33
C LEU A 32 -25.00 60.45 49.43
N PRO A 33 -25.75 61.56 49.51
CA PRO A 33 -25.45 62.64 50.45
C PRO A 33 -25.87 62.19 51.84
N LEU A 34 -24.96 61.54 52.55
CA LEU A 34 -25.10 61.14 53.95
C LEU A 34 -24.72 62.29 54.90
N ASP A 35 -25.07 63.53 54.52
CA ASP A 35 -24.70 64.76 55.24
C ASP A 35 -25.91 65.47 55.86
N LEU A 36 -27.03 64.75 56.05
CA LEU A 36 -28.25 65.29 56.63
C LEU A 36 -28.48 64.94 58.12
N PHE A 37 -27.57 64.20 58.78
CA PHE A 37 -27.79 63.76 60.17
C PHE A 37 -26.70 64.12 61.19
N THR A 38 -25.62 64.82 60.82
CA THR A 38 -24.51 65.15 61.75
C THR A 38 -24.42 66.63 62.15
N LYS A 39 -25.37 67.47 61.73
CA LYS A 39 -25.45 68.88 62.16
C LYS A 39 -26.83 69.27 62.67
N GLN A 40 -27.25 68.71 63.80
CA GLN A 40 -28.21 69.39 64.67
C GLN A 40 -28.08 68.89 66.11
N LYS A 41 -27.06 69.40 66.80
CA LYS A 41 -26.92 69.27 68.26
C LYS A 41 -27.45 70.54 68.93
N GLU A 42 -28.69 70.90 68.61
CA GLU A 42 -29.42 71.94 69.34
C GLU A 42 -30.87 71.46 69.60
N ARG A 43 -31.12 71.20 70.88
CA ARG A 43 -32.42 71.16 71.58
C ARG A 43 -33.67 70.91 70.73
N LEU A 44 -34.04 69.64 70.61
CA LEU A 44 -35.44 69.23 70.46
C LEU A 44 -35.79 68.26 71.59
N LYS A 45 -36.38 68.80 72.66
CA LYS A 45 -37.31 68.05 73.53
C LYS A 45 -38.62 67.94 72.75
N GLY A 46 -38.66 67.03 71.80
CA GLY A 46 -39.87 66.50 71.19
C GLY A 46 -39.70 65.00 71.19
N SER A 47 -40.72 64.25 71.58
CA SER A 47 -40.73 62.79 71.45
C SER A 47 -40.43 62.45 69.99
N LEU A 48 -39.17 62.10 69.70
CA LEU A 48 -38.80 61.53 68.42
C LEU A 48 -39.64 60.28 68.28
N ASP A 49 -40.54 60.33 67.31
CA ASP A 49 -41.41 59.22 67.00
C ASP A 49 -40.56 58.10 66.40
N LEU A 50 -40.02 57.27 67.29
CA LEU A 50 -39.23 56.09 66.97
C LEU A 50 -40.06 55.04 66.20
N GLU A 51 -41.39 55.19 66.13
CA GLU A 51 -42.24 54.31 65.33
C GLU A 51 -41.99 54.53 63.83
N ILE A 52 -41.75 55.77 63.38
CA ILE A 52 -41.44 56.07 61.97
C ILE A 52 -40.10 55.42 61.57
N LEU A 53 -39.08 55.52 62.43
CA LEU A 53 -37.78 54.89 62.22
C LEU A 53 -37.87 53.36 62.23
N LYS A 54 -38.67 52.77 63.12
CA LYS A 54 -38.95 51.32 63.12
C LYS A 54 -39.68 50.87 61.86
N GLY A 55 -40.62 51.65 61.36
CA GLY A 55 -41.34 51.37 60.11
C GLY A 55 -40.42 51.38 58.90
N VAL A 56 -39.51 52.37 58.81
CA VAL A 56 -38.49 52.44 57.75
C VAL A 56 -37.49 51.28 57.87
N GLU A 57 -37.07 50.91 59.09
CA GLU A 57 -36.17 49.79 59.31
C GLU A 57 -36.82 48.44 58.96
N GLN A 58 -38.11 48.25 59.28
CA GLN A 58 -38.88 47.08 58.86
C GLN A 58 -39.09 47.02 57.35
N GLN A 59 -39.31 48.16 56.70
CA GLN A 59 -39.40 48.23 55.24
C GLN A 59 -38.06 47.88 54.58
N LEU A 60 -36.95 48.42 55.11
CA LEU A 60 -35.60 48.09 54.66
C LEU A 60 -35.27 46.61 54.86
N LYS A 61 -35.66 46.04 56.00
CA LYS A 61 -35.54 44.59 56.28
C LYS A 61 -36.31 43.76 55.24
N SER A 62 -37.56 44.12 54.95
CA SER A 62 -38.38 43.44 53.93
C SER A 62 -37.74 43.50 52.53
N GLU A 63 -37.19 44.65 52.15
CA GLU A 63 -36.49 44.81 50.88
C GLU A 63 -35.19 44.00 50.81
N LEU A 64 -34.40 43.97 51.89
CA LEU A 64 -33.18 43.16 52.00
C LEU A 64 -33.48 41.65 52.02
N ASP A 65 -34.53 41.21 52.71
CA ASP A 65 -34.97 39.81 52.71
C ASP A 65 -35.45 39.37 51.32
N ASN A 66 -36.18 40.24 50.61
CA ASN A 66 -36.58 40.00 49.22
C ASN A 66 -35.34 39.91 48.30
N LEU A 67 -34.36 40.81 48.49
CA LEU A 67 -33.11 40.79 47.74
C LEU A 67 -32.29 39.52 48.02
N LYS A 68 -32.19 39.10 49.28
CA LYS A 68 -31.57 37.84 49.70
C LYS A 68 -32.25 36.64 49.03
N GLY A 69 -33.58 36.58 49.03
CA GLY A 69 -34.33 35.53 48.34
C GLY A 69 -34.05 35.46 46.83
N LYS A 70 -33.94 36.63 46.16
CA LYS A 70 -33.56 36.71 44.74
C LYS A 70 -32.12 36.22 44.49
N LEU A 71 -31.18 36.58 45.37
CA LEU A 71 -29.78 36.15 45.27
C LEU A 71 -29.63 34.64 45.52
N ASP A 72 -30.33 34.07 46.50
CA ASP A 72 -30.36 32.63 46.76
C ASP A 72 -30.92 31.85 45.55
N LEU A 73 -31.99 32.35 44.94
CA LEU A 73 -32.55 31.77 43.72
C LEU A 73 -31.55 31.85 42.57
N ALA A 74 -30.88 32.99 42.39
CA ALA A 74 -29.85 33.17 41.37
C ALA A 74 -28.66 32.21 41.57
N LEU A 75 -28.22 31.95 42.81
CA LEU A 75 -27.17 30.97 43.12
C LEU A 75 -27.59 29.53 42.81
N ARG A 76 -28.83 29.15 43.13
CA ARG A 76 -29.36 27.81 42.80
C ARG A 76 -29.42 27.61 41.28
N VAL A 77 -29.93 28.61 40.54
CA VAL A 77 -30.04 28.54 39.08
C VAL A 77 -28.66 28.48 38.42
N THR A 78 -27.72 29.33 38.83
CA THR A 78 -26.36 29.34 38.27
C THR A 78 -25.60 28.05 38.57
N SER A 79 -25.74 27.49 39.78
CA SER A 79 -25.18 26.18 40.13
C SER A 79 -25.77 25.04 39.29
N ALA A 80 -27.10 24.99 39.14
CA ALA A 80 -27.77 23.98 38.32
C ALA A 80 -27.35 24.07 36.84
N LEU A 81 -27.25 25.28 36.29
CA LEU A 81 -26.73 25.52 34.95
C LEU A 81 -25.27 25.07 34.83
N GLY A 82 -24.44 25.38 35.81
CA GLY A 82 -23.03 24.96 35.88
C GLY A 82 -22.89 23.44 35.82
N ASN A 83 -23.64 22.71 36.66
CA ASN A 83 -23.64 21.25 36.69
C ASN A 83 -24.12 20.65 35.36
N LYS A 84 -25.16 21.24 34.75
CA LYS A 84 -25.64 20.81 33.42
C LYS A 84 -24.56 20.97 32.35
N ARG A 85 -23.82 22.09 32.34
CA ARG A 85 -22.73 22.32 31.38
C ARG A 85 -21.54 21.37 31.62
N LEU A 86 -21.21 21.08 32.87
CA LEU A 86 -20.17 20.12 33.22
C LEU A 86 -20.53 18.71 32.75
N SER A 87 -21.80 18.29 32.95
CA SER A 87 -22.31 17.01 32.44
C SER A 87 -22.26 16.95 30.90
N GLN A 88 -22.63 18.02 30.21
CA GLN A 88 -22.50 18.11 28.74
C GLN A 88 -21.05 18.00 28.27
N MET A 89 -20.08 18.61 28.96
CA MET A 89 -18.66 18.43 28.64
C MET A 89 -18.25 16.96 28.82
N HIS A 90 -18.64 16.32 29.92
CA HIS A 90 -18.28 14.95 30.20
C HIS A 90 -18.84 13.97 29.14
N GLU A 91 -20.09 14.18 28.71
CA GLU A 91 -20.68 13.40 27.60
C GLU A 91 -19.90 13.56 26.29
N LYS A 92 -19.45 14.78 25.98
CA LYS A 92 -18.65 15.04 24.77
C LYS A 92 -17.26 14.43 24.87
N PHE A 93 -16.61 14.49 26.03
CA PHE A 93 -15.33 13.81 26.25
C PHE A 93 -15.45 12.30 26.05
N LYS A 94 -16.53 11.68 26.55
CA LYS A 94 -16.79 10.26 26.32
C LYS A 94 -16.93 9.94 24.82
N LYS A 95 -17.66 10.77 24.07
CA LYS A 95 -17.79 10.62 22.61
C LYS A 95 -16.44 10.79 21.88
N VAL A 96 -15.57 11.68 22.36
CA VAL A 96 -14.20 11.82 21.83
C VAL A 96 -13.40 10.55 22.08
N GLU A 97 -13.44 10.00 23.29
CA GLU A 97 -12.73 8.77 23.65
C GLU A 97 -13.20 7.57 22.80
N GLU A 98 -14.51 7.41 22.60
CA GLU A 98 -15.09 6.40 21.71
C GLU A 98 -14.60 6.59 20.25
N SER A 99 -14.56 7.83 19.78
CA SER A 99 -14.08 8.16 18.43
C SER A 99 -12.57 7.91 18.26
N GLU A 100 -11.77 8.21 19.28
CA GLU A 100 -10.33 7.91 19.29
C GLU A 100 -10.07 6.39 19.28
N GLY A 101 -10.90 5.61 19.99
CA GLY A 101 -10.89 4.16 19.93
C GLY A 101 -11.13 3.65 18.51
N ASN A 102 -12.21 4.11 17.87
CA ASN A 102 -12.53 3.76 16.47
C ASN A 102 -11.41 4.17 15.50
N LEU A 103 -10.80 5.34 15.71
CA LEU A 103 -9.68 5.82 14.90
C LEU A 103 -8.46 4.89 15.03
N LYS A 104 -8.14 4.45 16.25
CA LYS A 104 -7.05 3.49 16.51
C LYS A 104 -7.29 2.16 15.80
N GLU A 105 -8.52 1.64 15.83
CA GLU A 105 -8.88 0.43 15.09
C GLU A 105 -8.68 0.61 13.58
N LYS A 106 -9.09 1.76 13.02
CA LYS A 106 -8.86 2.07 11.60
C LYS A 106 -7.39 2.16 11.23
N TYR A 107 -6.54 2.68 12.10
CA TYR A 107 -5.08 2.66 11.89
C TYR A 107 -4.50 1.24 11.88
N LEU A 108 -4.97 0.36 12.76
CA LEU A 108 -4.56 -1.05 12.77
C LEU A 108 -5.02 -1.77 11.49
N GLU A 109 -6.25 -1.51 11.04
CA GLU A 109 -6.80 -2.02 9.78
C GLU A 109 -5.95 -1.55 8.58
N LEU A 110 -5.63 -0.25 8.50
CA LEU A 110 -4.77 0.32 7.46
C LEU A 110 -3.37 -0.31 7.46
N THR A 111 -2.79 -0.51 8.63
CA THR A 111 -1.46 -1.12 8.77
C THR A 111 -1.44 -2.54 8.19
N LYS A 112 -2.47 -3.35 8.50
CA LYS A 112 -2.61 -4.70 7.94
C LYS A 112 -2.76 -4.67 6.42
N LYS A 113 -3.61 -3.79 5.88
CA LYS A 113 -3.80 -3.65 4.43
C LYS A 113 -2.52 -3.20 3.70
N VAL A 114 -1.72 -2.32 4.31
CA VAL A 114 -0.43 -1.88 3.76
C VAL A 114 0.59 -3.04 3.77
N GLU A 115 0.58 -3.87 4.81
CA GLU A 115 1.42 -5.07 4.85
C GLU A 115 1.03 -6.08 3.76
N GLU A 116 -0.27 -6.32 3.56
CA GLU A 116 -0.79 -7.15 2.46
C GLU A 116 -0.39 -6.59 1.09
N LEU A 117 -0.49 -5.27 0.89
CA LEU A 117 -0.06 -4.62 -0.35
C LEU A 117 1.45 -4.78 -0.59
N SER A 118 2.25 -4.75 0.48
CA SER A 118 3.70 -4.97 0.42
C SER A 118 4.04 -6.42 0.04
N LYS A 119 3.28 -7.40 0.55
CA LYS A 119 3.40 -8.82 0.15
C LYS A 119 3.10 -9.00 -1.33
N LEU A 120 1.99 -8.43 -1.82
CA LEU A 120 1.64 -8.47 -3.25
C LEU A 120 2.72 -7.82 -4.14
N LEU A 121 3.36 -6.75 -3.68
CA LEU A 121 4.46 -6.11 -4.41
C LEU A 121 5.70 -7.04 -4.51
N SER A 122 6.01 -7.73 -3.41
CA SER A 122 7.10 -8.71 -3.38
C SER A 122 6.81 -9.90 -4.29
N GLU A 123 5.57 -10.38 -4.31
CA GLU A 123 5.11 -11.45 -5.21
C GLU A 123 5.22 -11.03 -6.68
N GLU A 124 4.76 -9.82 -7.03
CA GLU A 124 4.88 -9.27 -8.39
C GLU A 124 6.35 -9.22 -8.83
N SER A 125 7.25 -8.77 -7.96
CA SER A 125 8.69 -8.71 -8.25
C SER A 125 9.27 -10.11 -8.51
N SER A 126 8.90 -11.09 -7.69
CA SER A 126 9.34 -12.50 -7.83
C SER A 126 8.85 -13.11 -9.14
N GLU A 127 7.57 -12.94 -9.48
CA GLU A 127 7.02 -13.46 -10.74
C GLU A 127 7.61 -12.74 -11.97
N THR A 128 7.90 -11.44 -11.86
CA THR A 128 8.59 -10.68 -12.91
C THR A 128 10.01 -11.20 -13.14
N GLU A 129 10.75 -11.53 -12.07
CA GLU A 129 12.08 -12.13 -12.18
C GLU A 129 12.03 -13.49 -12.89
N LYS A 130 11.07 -14.35 -12.52
CA LYS A 130 10.84 -15.64 -13.21
C LYS A 130 10.53 -15.44 -14.70
N LYS A 131 9.74 -14.40 -15.03
CA LYS A 131 9.41 -14.07 -16.43
C LYS A 131 10.66 -13.67 -17.21
N LEU A 132 11.51 -12.81 -16.64
CA LEU A 132 12.77 -12.41 -17.26
C LEU A 132 13.69 -13.61 -17.49
N LYS A 133 13.77 -14.54 -16.52
CA LYS A 133 14.50 -15.80 -16.69
C LYS A 133 13.93 -16.63 -17.85
N ALA A 134 12.61 -16.79 -17.92
CA ALA A 134 11.96 -17.51 -19.02
C ALA A 134 12.26 -16.87 -20.39
N GLN A 135 12.17 -15.54 -20.50
CA GLN A 135 12.50 -14.80 -21.72
C GLN A 135 13.97 -14.94 -22.10
N SER A 136 14.89 -14.97 -21.12
CA SER A 136 16.31 -15.20 -21.39
C SER A 136 16.59 -16.59 -21.98
N VAL A 137 15.91 -17.63 -21.47
CA VAL A 137 16.02 -19.00 -21.99
C VAL A 137 15.42 -19.09 -23.39
N GLN A 138 14.29 -18.43 -23.63
CA GLN A 138 13.68 -18.36 -24.96
C GLN A 138 14.64 -17.73 -25.99
N ALA A 139 15.26 -16.59 -25.64
CA ALA A 139 16.24 -15.93 -26.51
C ALA A 139 17.48 -16.79 -26.78
N LEU A 140 17.92 -17.56 -25.79
CA LEU A 140 19.03 -18.51 -25.95
C LEU A 140 18.63 -19.67 -26.88
N ALA A 141 17.42 -20.22 -26.71
CA ALA A 141 16.90 -21.29 -27.58
C ALA A 141 16.74 -20.82 -29.03
N ASP A 142 16.31 -19.57 -29.25
CA ASP A 142 16.27 -18.94 -30.56
C ASP A 142 17.66 -18.85 -31.19
N THR A 143 18.65 -18.43 -30.41
CA THR A 143 20.03 -18.34 -30.85
C THR A 143 20.57 -19.73 -31.26
N TYR A 144 20.32 -20.77 -30.46
CA TYR A 144 20.70 -22.14 -30.82
C TYR A 144 19.98 -22.65 -32.07
N SER A 145 18.69 -22.37 -32.23
CA SER A 145 17.94 -22.75 -33.44
C SER A 145 18.57 -22.15 -34.70
N GLN A 146 18.98 -20.87 -34.64
CA GLN A 146 19.71 -20.21 -35.74
C GLN A 146 21.08 -20.85 -36.02
N TYR A 147 21.82 -21.24 -34.97
CA TYR A 147 23.09 -21.96 -35.14
C TYR A 147 22.89 -23.33 -35.78
N TYR A 148 21.88 -24.09 -35.35
CA TYR A 148 21.56 -25.38 -35.96
C TYR A 148 21.13 -25.24 -37.42
N ASP A 149 20.41 -24.18 -37.78
CA ASP A 149 20.09 -23.87 -39.18
C ASP A 149 21.33 -23.57 -40.02
N ALA A 150 22.26 -22.78 -39.48
CA ALA A 150 23.52 -22.52 -40.16
C ALA A 150 24.33 -23.81 -40.36
N LEU A 151 24.49 -24.62 -39.30
CA LEU A 151 25.20 -25.90 -39.39
C LEU A 151 24.53 -26.85 -40.38
N SER A 152 23.21 -27.02 -40.30
CA SER A 152 22.43 -27.86 -41.20
C SER A 152 22.70 -27.52 -42.68
N ARG A 153 22.72 -26.21 -43.03
CA ARG A 153 23.08 -25.76 -44.37
C ARG A 153 24.51 -26.14 -44.78
N HIS A 154 25.46 -26.06 -43.86
CA HIS A 154 26.85 -26.46 -44.13
C HIS A 154 27.00 -27.97 -44.33
N PHE A 155 26.39 -28.79 -43.46
CA PHE A 155 26.40 -30.25 -43.62
C PHE A 155 25.77 -30.67 -44.95
N HIS A 156 24.63 -30.08 -45.31
CA HIS A 156 23.99 -30.35 -46.60
C HIS A 156 24.88 -29.95 -47.79
N LYS A 157 25.57 -28.81 -47.70
CA LYS A 157 26.51 -28.37 -48.74
C LYS A 157 27.70 -29.34 -48.89
N TRP A 158 28.28 -29.77 -47.77
CA TRP A 158 29.42 -30.70 -47.78
C TRP A 158 29.03 -32.07 -48.31
N ASP A 159 27.90 -32.62 -47.88
CA ASP A 159 27.43 -33.90 -48.39
C ASP A 159 27.20 -33.86 -49.89
N ARG A 160 26.53 -32.81 -50.39
CA ARG A 160 26.31 -32.60 -51.82
C ARG A 160 27.62 -32.59 -52.59
N THR A 161 28.63 -31.85 -52.13
CA THR A 161 29.95 -31.81 -52.77
C THR A 161 30.63 -33.17 -52.75
N ILE A 162 30.52 -33.93 -51.66
CA ILE A 162 31.09 -35.28 -51.58
C ILE A 162 30.41 -36.23 -52.57
N LEU A 163 29.08 -36.19 -52.65
CA LEU A 163 28.32 -37.01 -53.60
C LEU A 163 28.60 -36.63 -55.06
N GLU A 164 28.78 -35.34 -55.36
CA GLU A 164 29.23 -34.86 -56.67
C GLU A 164 30.61 -35.45 -57.04
N ILE A 165 31.57 -35.47 -56.09
CA ILE A 165 32.89 -36.08 -56.30
C ILE A 165 32.78 -37.60 -56.50
N VAL A 166 32.00 -38.30 -55.67
CA VAL A 166 31.78 -39.75 -55.78
C VAL A 166 31.13 -40.12 -57.12
N CYS A 167 30.14 -39.33 -57.56
CA CYS A 167 29.55 -39.46 -58.89
C CYS A 167 30.62 -39.32 -59.99
N ALA A 168 31.42 -38.25 -59.96
CA ALA A 168 32.45 -38.02 -60.97
C ALA A 168 33.47 -39.18 -61.00
N ILE A 169 33.86 -39.72 -59.85
CA ILE A 169 34.70 -40.92 -59.74
C ILE A 169 34.02 -42.11 -60.42
N ASN A 170 32.74 -42.37 -60.15
CA ASN A 170 32.01 -43.48 -60.76
C ASN A 170 31.93 -43.36 -62.29
N SER A 171 31.61 -42.16 -62.81
CA SER A 171 31.52 -41.89 -64.24
C SER A 171 32.86 -42.11 -64.96
N THR A 172 33.99 -41.83 -64.29
CA THR A 172 35.34 -42.09 -64.85
C THR A 172 35.75 -43.57 -64.81
N GLN A 173 35.15 -44.40 -63.94
CA GLN A 173 35.44 -45.84 -63.86
C GLN A 173 34.65 -46.66 -64.89
N THR A 174 33.45 -46.21 -65.28
CA THR A 174 32.72 -46.74 -66.44
C THR A 174 33.41 -46.29 -67.73
N LYS A 175 34.21 -47.16 -68.35
CA LYS A 175 34.89 -46.85 -69.63
C LYS A 175 33.88 -46.41 -70.71
N PRO A 176 34.24 -45.45 -71.60
CA PRO A 176 33.50 -45.20 -72.83
C PRO A 176 33.63 -46.43 -73.73
N THR A 177 32.64 -47.31 -73.69
CA THR A 177 32.52 -48.38 -74.67
C THR A 177 32.15 -47.71 -75.99
N LYS A 178 33.04 -47.82 -76.98
CA LYS A 178 33.03 -47.10 -78.25
C LYS A 178 31.63 -46.97 -78.89
N LYS A 179 31.30 -45.72 -79.25
CA LYS A 179 30.36 -45.25 -80.29
C LYS A 179 28.89 -45.70 -80.15
N LYS A 180 28.07 -44.79 -79.61
CA LYS A 180 26.95 -44.20 -80.36
C LYS A 180 26.81 -42.73 -79.95
N GLU A 181 26.88 -41.86 -80.93
CA GLU A 181 26.33 -40.51 -80.87
C GLU A 181 24.83 -40.67 -80.70
N GLU A 182 24.32 -40.38 -79.51
CA GLU A 182 23.00 -39.82 -79.28
C GLU A 182 22.98 -39.30 -77.85
N GLU A 183 22.50 -38.07 -77.74
CA GLU A 183 22.38 -37.28 -76.53
C GLU A 183 21.65 -38.06 -75.44
N ASP A 184 22.37 -38.44 -74.41
CA ASP A 184 21.82 -38.48 -73.06
C ASP A 184 22.93 -37.94 -72.17
N GLU A 185 22.79 -36.67 -71.79
CA GLU A 185 23.37 -36.18 -70.55
C GLU A 185 22.85 -37.11 -69.46
N GLN A 186 23.59 -38.18 -69.16
CA GLN A 186 23.37 -38.96 -67.97
C GLN A 186 23.86 -38.09 -66.81
N GLU A 187 23.06 -37.07 -66.49
CA GLU A 187 23.07 -36.37 -65.24
C GLU A 187 23.11 -37.48 -64.19
N CYS A 188 24.19 -37.54 -63.42
CA CYS A 188 24.13 -38.28 -62.18
C CYS A 188 22.94 -37.71 -61.42
N GLU A 189 21.85 -38.47 -61.34
CA GLU A 189 20.79 -38.22 -60.37
C GLU A 189 21.46 -38.38 -59.00
N ILE A 190 22.09 -37.30 -58.51
CA ILE A 190 22.61 -37.22 -57.15
C ILE A 190 21.35 -37.28 -56.29
N PRO A 191 21.06 -38.39 -55.59
CA PRO A 191 19.90 -38.44 -54.74
C PRO A 191 20.18 -37.40 -53.66
N SER A 192 19.43 -36.30 -53.70
CA SER A 192 19.56 -35.29 -52.66
C SER A 192 19.35 -35.97 -51.30
N LEU A 193 20.08 -35.53 -50.27
CA LEU A 193 19.93 -36.04 -48.90
C LEU A 193 18.46 -36.09 -48.45
N VAL A 194 17.65 -35.13 -48.92
CA VAL A 194 16.20 -35.05 -48.68
C VAL A 194 15.49 -36.30 -49.21
N SER A 195 15.86 -36.80 -50.40
CA SER A 195 15.28 -37.99 -51.02
C SER A 195 15.66 -39.28 -50.29
N ARG A 196 16.90 -39.39 -49.79
CA ARG A 196 17.37 -40.56 -49.00
C ARG A 196 16.80 -40.61 -47.58
N VAL A 197 16.52 -39.46 -46.98
CA VAL A 197 16.01 -39.37 -45.61
C VAL A 197 14.49 -39.44 -45.53
N TYR A 198 13.76 -38.99 -46.56
CA TYR A 198 12.28 -39.03 -46.60
C TYR A 198 11.70 -40.07 -47.56
N GLY A 199 12.51 -40.86 -48.28
CA GLY A 199 12.07 -41.81 -49.31
C GLY A 199 12.50 -43.27 -49.10
N LYS A 200 11.50 -44.12 -48.83
CA LYS A 200 11.38 -45.61 -48.94
C LYS A 200 12.37 -46.53 -48.18
N PRO A 201 11.86 -47.64 -47.58
CA PRO A 201 12.67 -48.64 -46.89
C PRO A 201 13.49 -49.48 -47.89
N GLU A 202 14.78 -49.68 -47.59
CA GLU A 202 15.65 -50.60 -48.30
C GLU A 202 15.12 -52.03 -48.22
N THR A 203 14.60 -52.54 -49.34
CA THR A 203 14.54 -53.97 -49.61
C THR A 203 15.94 -54.48 -49.90
N GLN A 204 16.52 -55.21 -48.95
CA GLN A 204 17.64 -56.12 -49.22
C GLN A 204 17.17 -57.22 -50.18
N ALA A 205 17.82 -57.32 -51.34
CA ALA A 205 17.76 -58.49 -52.19
C ALA A 205 19.18 -58.87 -52.63
N GLY A 206 19.50 -60.16 -52.48
CA GLY A 206 20.83 -60.73 -52.68
C GLY A 206 21.22 -61.01 -54.12
N SER A 207 22.22 -61.90 -54.23
CA SER A 207 22.83 -62.50 -55.44
C SER A 207 23.98 -61.64 -56.02
N GLY A 208 25.20 -62.13 -56.18
CA GLY A 208 25.63 -63.48 -56.49
C GLY A 208 26.29 -63.45 -57.87
N GLY A 209 27.52 -63.95 -57.99
CA GLY A 209 28.17 -64.16 -59.29
C GLY A 209 29.63 -63.78 -59.32
N GLY A 210 30.50 -64.73 -58.96
CA GLY A 210 31.90 -64.69 -59.34
C GLY A 210 32.05 -64.88 -60.85
N HIS A 211 32.82 -64.01 -61.48
CA HIS A 211 33.40 -64.24 -62.80
C HIS A 211 34.91 -64.05 -62.70
N GLN A 212 35.63 -65.17 -62.79
CA GLN A 212 37.05 -65.21 -63.08
C GLN A 212 37.24 -64.77 -64.54
N GLN A 213 38.14 -63.82 -64.78
CA GLN A 213 38.63 -63.54 -66.12
C GLN A 213 40.16 -63.40 -66.12
N ALA A 214 40.71 -63.94 -67.20
CA ALA A 214 42.06 -64.45 -67.33
C ALA A 214 43.16 -63.39 -67.37
N SER A 215 44.35 -63.82 -66.95
CA SER A 215 45.62 -63.11 -67.03
C SER A 215 46.05 -62.91 -68.49
N GLY A 216 46.13 -61.64 -68.91
CA GLY A 216 46.82 -61.19 -70.11
C GLY A 216 47.90 -60.18 -69.73
N SER A 217 49.16 -60.59 -69.84
CA SER A 217 50.34 -59.79 -69.52
C SER A 217 50.48 -58.57 -70.43
N SER A 218 50.47 -57.38 -69.84
CA SER A 218 51.06 -56.18 -70.43
C SER A 218 51.60 -55.29 -69.30
N GLN A 219 52.91 -55.07 -69.30
CA GLN A 219 53.67 -54.31 -68.29
C GLN A 219 53.38 -52.78 -68.27
N THR A 220 52.28 -52.35 -68.89
CA THR A 220 51.67 -51.02 -68.77
C THR A 220 50.45 -51.02 -67.84
N GLY A 221 50.06 -52.17 -67.27
CA GLY A 221 48.85 -52.36 -66.46
C GLY A 221 48.99 -52.12 -64.94
N GLU A 222 50.18 -52.22 -64.35
CA GLU A 222 50.35 -52.08 -62.89
C GLU A 222 50.05 -50.66 -62.38
N ALA A 223 50.56 -49.63 -63.07
CA ALA A 223 50.27 -48.24 -62.71
C ALA A 223 48.78 -47.89 -62.84
N SER A 224 48.08 -48.49 -63.82
CA SER A 224 46.64 -48.32 -64.01
C SER A 224 45.82 -49.07 -62.96
N GLN A 225 46.26 -50.26 -62.52
CA GLN A 225 45.59 -51.02 -61.46
C GLN A 225 45.80 -50.40 -60.08
N GLU A 226 47.00 -49.89 -59.79
CA GLU A 226 47.29 -49.19 -58.53
C GLU A 226 46.52 -47.86 -58.44
N ALA A 227 46.40 -47.13 -59.56
CA ALA A 227 45.58 -45.92 -59.62
C ALA A 227 44.09 -46.22 -59.39
N LEU A 228 43.54 -47.29 -59.98
CA LEU A 228 42.16 -47.72 -59.75
C LEU A 228 41.94 -48.17 -58.29
N LYS A 229 42.91 -48.86 -57.68
CA LYS A 229 42.85 -49.25 -56.27
C LYS A 229 42.80 -48.03 -55.35
N LYS A 230 43.71 -47.06 -55.54
CA LYS A 230 43.72 -45.80 -54.79
C LYS A 230 42.43 -44.99 -54.99
N LEU A 231 41.89 -44.98 -56.21
CA LEU A 231 40.62 -44.31 -56.51
C LEU A 231 39.44 -44.95 -55.77
N ASN A 232 39.42 -46.28 -55.65
CA ASN A 232 38.42 -47.01 -54.86
C ASN A 232 38.58 -46.77 -53.35
N GLU A 233 39.81 -46.66 -52.84
CA GLU A 233 40.06 -46.29 -51.44
C GLU A 233 39.56 -44.86 -51.13
N VAL A 234 39.81 -43.90 -52.02
CA VAL A 234 39.28 -42.53 -51.92
C VAL A 234 37.76 -42.51 -51.97
N LYS A 235 37.14 -43.28 -52.88
CA LYS A 235 35.69 -43.44 -52.95
C LYS A 235 35.11 -43.95 -51.63
N ALA A 236 35.66 -45.04 -51.09
CA ALA A 236 35.20 -45.60 -49.83
C ALA A 236 35.36 -44.62 -48.65
N ALA A 237 36.46 -43.85 -48.62
CA ALA A 237 36.67 -42.81 -47.62
C ALA A 237 35.64 -41.66 -47.76
N LEU A 238 35.33 -41.22 -48.98
CA LEU A 238 34.32 -40.21 -49.26
C LEU A 238 32.91 -40.69 -48.90
N GLU A 239 32.55 -41.93 -49.22
CA GLU A 239 31.27 -42.54 -48.81
C GLU A 239 31.17 -42.65 -47.28
N SER A 240 32.25 -43.03 -46.59
CA SER A 240 32.30 -43.02 -45.12
C SER A 240 32.12 -41.61 -44.56
N MET A 241 32.75 -40.61 -45.17
CA MET A 241 32.62 -39.21 -44.79
C MET A 241 31.19 -38.69 -45.00
N SER A 242 30.55 -39.02 -46.12
CA SER A 242 29.14 -38.72 -46.40
C SER A 242 28.21 -39.34 -45.34
N ASN A 243 28.39 -40.63 -45.02
CA ASN A 243 27.62 -41.29 -43.97
C ASN A 243 27.83 -40.65 -42.58
N ASN A 244 29.04 -40.17 -42.27
CA ASN A 244 29.33 -39.44 -41.03
C ASN A 244 28.64 -38.08 -41.00
N ILE A 245 28.67 -37.36 -42.12
CA ILE A 245 27.99 -36.07 -42.31
C ILE A 245 26.48 -36.24 -42.18
N GLU A 246 25.89 -37.28 -42.78
CA GLU A 246 24.47 -37.58 -42.67
C GLU A 246 24.07 -37.87 -41.22
N ARG A 247 24.84 -38.68 -40.49
CA ARG A 247 24.60 -38.94 -39.05
C ARG A 247 24.68 -37.66 -38.22
N GLY A 248 25.71 -36.83 -38.45
CA GLY A 248 25.85 -35.53 -37.78
C GLY A 248 24.69 -34.59 -38.10
N TRP A 249 24.24 -34.57 -39.35
CA TRP A 249 23.09 -33.77 -39.78
C TRP A 249 21.78 -34.22 -39.12
N LYS A 250 21.51 -35.53 -39.07
CA LYS A 250 20.36 -36.10 -38.34
C LYS A 250 20.38 -35.72 -36.86
N GLN A 251 21.55 -35.76 -36.22
CA GLN A 251 21.70 -35.35 -34.83
C GLN A 251 21.40 -33.84 -34.65
N ILE A 252 21.91 -32.98 -35.54
CA ILE A 252 21.63 -31.53 -35.52
C ILE A 252 20.13 -31.24 -35.69
N LEU A 253 19.45 -31.94 -36.60
CA LEU A 253 18.00 -31.79 -36.77
C LEU A 253 17.22 -32.20 -35.52
N PHE A 254 17.64 -33.29 -34.86
CA PHE A 254 17.07 -33.71 -33.59
C PHE A 254 17.29 -32.67 -32.49
N ASP A 255 18.52 -32.17 -32.34
CA ASP A 255 18.84 -31.15 -31.34
C ASP A 255 18.14 -29.81 -31.61
N LYS A 256 17.95 -29.45 -32.88
CA LYS A 256 17.13 -28.31 -33.29
C LYS A 256 15.67 -28.48 -32.84
N SER A 257 15.07 -29.62 -33.14
CA SER A 257 13.70 -29.93 -32.72
C SER A 257 13.53 -29.83 -31.20
N LYS A 258 14.50 -30.37 -30.44
CA LYS A 258 14.53 -30.24 -28.98
C LYS A 258 14.62 -28.78 -28.52
N SER A 259 15.44 -27.95 -29.18
CA SER A 259 15.54 -26.51 -28.90
C SER A 259 14.22 -25.79 -29.14
N GLU A 260 13.50 -26.11 -30.22
CA GLU A 260 12.17 -25.56 -30.51
C GLU A 260 11.12 -25.98 -29.46
N HIS A 261 11.15 -27.25 -29.02
CA HIS A 261 10.28 -27.69 -27.94
C HIS A 261 10.54 -26.94 -26.62
N ILE A 262 11.81 -26.70 -26.28
CA ILE A 262 12.18 -25.88 -25.12
C ILE A 262 11.65 -24.46 -25.29
N LYS A 263 11.84 -23.85 -26.46
CA LYS A 263 11.33 -22.49 -26.75
C LYS A 263 9.82 -22.40 -26.52
N ILE A 264 9.04 -23.30 -27.12
CA ILE A 264 7.57 -23.33 -26.97
C ILE A 264 7.16 -23.51 -25.51
N ALA A 265 7.86 -24.38 -24.76
CA ALA A 265 7.59 -24.59 -23.35
C ALA A 265 7.82 -23.32 -22.51
N PHE A 266 8.92 -22.59 -22.76
CA PHE A 266 9.22 -21.34 -22.06
C PHE A 266 8.35 -20.18 -22.51
N GLU A 267 7.88 -20.16 -23.76
CA GLU A 267 6.89 -19.20 -24.24
C GLU A 267 5.55 -19.40 -23.52
N THR A 268 5.09 -20.64 -23.41
CA THR A 268 3.87 -21.00 -22.66
C THR A 268 4.00 -20.64 -21.18
N TYR A 269 5.15 -20.94 -20.58
CA TYR A 269 5.44 -20.57 -19.20
C TYR A 269 5.49 -19.04 -19.01
N GLY A 270 6.06 -18.31 -19.96
CA GLY A 270 6.07 -16.84 -19.99
C GLY A 270 4.65 -16.25 -20.03
N ALA A 271 3.76 -16.80 -20.87
CA ALA A 271 2.36 -16.39 -20.94
C ALA A 271 1.60 -16.65 -19.63
N TYR A 272 1.85 -17.80 -18.98
CA TYR A 272 1.31 -18.10 -17.65
C TYR A 272 1.79 -17.08 -16.59
N LEU A 273 3.07 -16.73 -16.59
CA LEU A 273 3.61 -15.71 -15.69
C LEU A 273 2.99 -14.33 -15.94
N ASP A 274 2.73 -13.98 -17.20
CA ASP A 274 2.03 -12.75 -17.56
C ASP A 274 0.62 -12.69 -16.98
N TYR A 275 -0.12 -13.80 -17.06
CA TYR A 275 -1.42 -13.92 -16.42
C TYR A 275 -1.34 -13.73 -14.89
N LEU A 276 -0.38 -14.39 -14.23
CA LEU A 276 -0.18 -14.23 -12.78
C LEU A 276 0.15 -12.77 -12.40
N ILE A 277 1.05 -12.12 -13.14
CA ILE A 277 1.41 -10.72 -12.90
C ILE A 277 0.17 -9.81 -13.05
N GLN A 278 -0.68 -10.05 -14.04
CA GLN A 278 -1.94 -9.29 -14.20
C GLN A 278 -2.91 -9.51 -13.04
N LEU A 279 -3.04 -10.74 -12.55
CA LEU A 279 -3.88 -11.07 -11.39
C LEU A 279 -3.38 -10.37 -10.12
N ILE A 280 -2.06 -10.38 -9.90
CA ILE A 280 -1.43 -9.67 -8.78
C ILE A 280 -1.67 -8.16 -8.90
N LYS A 281 -1.46 -7.57 -10.09
CA LYS A 281 -1.74 -6.13 -10.34
C LYS A 281 -3.20 -5.77 -10.04
N THR A 282 -4.14 -6.59 -10.47
CA THR A 282 -5.58 -6.39 -10.18
C THR A 282 -5.85 -6.42 -8.68
N SER A 283 -5.26 -7.40 -7.98
CA SER A 283 -5.38 -7.52 -6.51
C SER A 283 -4.78 -6.32 -5.78
N LYS A 284 -3.65 -5.78 -6.26
CA LYS A 284 -3.02 -4.56 -5.74
C LYS A 284 -3.92 -3.34 -5.91
N GLU A 285 -4.52 -3.14 -7.09
CA GLU A 285 -5.43 -2.01 -7.31
C GLU A 285 -6.68 -2.10 -6.44
N LYS A 286 -7.26 -3.30 -6.29
CA LYS A 286 -8.35 -3.52 -5.33
C LYS A 286 -7.94 -3.15 -3.90
N LYS A 287 -6.74 -3.57 -3.46
CA LYS A 287 -6.23 -3.24 -2.12
C LYS A 287 -5.97 -1.74 -1.94
N LYS A 288 -5.49 -1.04 -2.97
CA LYS A 288 -5.34 0.42 -2.92
C LYS A 288 -6.68 1.13 -2.75
N LEU A 289 -7.73 0.67 -3.44
CA LEU A 289 -9.09 1.20 -3.27
C LEU A 289 -9.58 0.97 -1.83
N GLU A 290 -9.45 -0.24 -1.29
CA GLU A 290 -9.81 -0.55 0.10
C GLU A 290 -9.05 0.33 1.11
N ILE A 291 -7.76 0.60 0.89
CA ILE A 291 -6.96 1.53 1.70
C ILE A 291 -7.49 2.96 1.58
N GLY A 292 -7.84 3.40 0.37
CA GLY A 292 -8.42 4.72 0.12
C GLY A 292 -9.74 4.93 0.86
N GLU A 293 -10.63 3.94 0.83
CA GLU A 293 -11.90 3.95 1.56
C GLU A 293 -11.68 4.03 3.08
N THR A 294 -10.84 3.17 3.65
CA THR A 294 -10.53 3.20 5.09
C THR A 294 -9.87 4.51 5.50
N THR A 295 -9.02 5.10 4.64
CA THR A 295 -8.39 6.41 4.88
C THR A 295 -9.44 7.53 4.91
N ASN A 296 -10.44 7.49 4.02
CA ASN A 296 -11.52 8.47 4.03
C ASN A 296 -12.40 8.34 5.28
N GLN A 297 -12.71 7.13 5.72
CA GLN A 297 -13.39 6.88 6.99
C GLN A 297 -12.60 7.43 8.19
N ALA A 298 -11.28 7.21 8.22
CA ALA A 298 -10.42 7.74 9.28
C ALA A 298 -10.43 9.28 9.30
N LYS A 299 -10.40 9.94 8.12
CA LYS A 299 -10.53 11.41 8.02
C LYS A 299 -11.86 11.90 8.57
N GLU A 300 -12.95 11.19 8.29
CA GLU A 300 -14.27 11.55 8.83
C GLU A 300 -14.30 11.48 10.36
N ILE A 301 -13.72 10.43 10.95
CA ILE A 301 -13.59 10.31 12.42
C ILE A 301 -12.76 11.47 13.00
N VAL A 302 -11.64 11.83 12.37
CA VAL A 302 -10.83 12.99 12.80
C VAL A 302 -11.63 14.29 12.74
N ASN A 303 -12.43 14.49 11.69
CA ASN A 303 -13.31 15.66 11.60
C ASN A 303 -14.37 15.68 12.71
N GLN A 304 -14.92 14.52 13.07
CA GLN A 304 -15.86 14.39 14.19
C GLN A 304 -15.19 14.72 15.54
N ILE A 305 -13.97 14.23 15.78
CA ILE A 305 -13.19 14.57 16.99
C ILE A 305 -12.93 16.07 17.06
N ASN A 306 -12.50 16.69 15.96
CA ASN A 306 -12.24 18.13 15.91
C ASN A 306 -13.51 18.95 16.20
N LYS A 307 -14.67 18.52 15.68
CA LYS A 307 -15.96 19.15 15.97
C LYS A 307 -16.31 19.04 17.46
N LEU A 308 -16.22 17.84 18.03
CA LEU A 308 -16.48 17.61 19.46
C LEU A 308 -15.55 18.43 20.35
N ASN A 309 -14.27 18.53 19.99
CA ASN A 309 -13.31 19.37 20.72
C ASN A 309 -13.68 20.86 20.67
N GLY A 310 -14.07 21.38 19.49
CA GLY A 310 -14.55 22.76 19.37
C GLY A 310 -15.79 23.01 20.25
N GLU A 311 -16.69 22.05 20.29
CA GLU A 311 -17.87 22.09 21.15
C GLU A 311 -17.53 22.04 22.65
N ILE A 312 -16.58 21.21 23.07
CA ILE A 312 -16.09 21.14 24.47
C ILE A 312 -15.50 22.49 24.89
N VAL A 313 -14.67 23.10 24.04
CA VAL A 313 -14.07 24.41 24.30
C VAL A 313 -15.15 25.48 24.49
N GLN A 314 -16.18 25.48 23.66
CA GLN A 314 -17.30 26.41 23.80
C GLN A 314 -18.05 26.20 25.13
N VAL A 315 -18.40 24.96 25.47
CA VAL A 315 -19.11 24.66 26.72
C VAL A 315 -18.24 25.04 27.94
N ASN A 316 -16.93 24.83 27.88
CA ASN A 316 -16.00 25.26 28.93
C ASN A 316 -15.97 26.78 29.11
N LYS A 317 -15.98 27.55 28.01
CA LYS A 317 -16.06 29.02 28.07
C LYS A 317 -17.37 29.49 28.68
N GLU A 318 -18.49 28.86 28.35
CA GLU A 318 -19.81 29.16 28.93
C GLU A 318 -19.87 28.81 30.43
N TRP A 319 -19.28 27.68 30.82
CA TRP A 319 -19.15 27.27 32.22
C TRP A 319 -18.27 28.25 33.02
N GLY A 320 -17.17 28.74 32.46
CA GLY A 320 -16.33 29.78 33.07
C GLY A 320 -17.12 31.05 33.38
N LYS A 321 -17.93 31.53 32.44
CA LYS A 321 -18.81 32.69 32.67
C LYS A 321 -19.82 32.46 33.80
N LEU A 322 -20.39 31.26 33.90
CA LEU A 322 -21.31 30.90 34.98
C LEU A 322 -20.61 30.89 36.33
N LYS A 323 -19.37 30.40 36.38
CA LYS A 323 -18.54 30.42 37.60
C LYS A 323 -18.26 31.85 38.05
N ASP A 324 -17.90 32.74 37.14
CA ASP A 324 -17.65 34.15 37.45
C ASP A 324 -18.92 34.83 38.00
N GLN A 325 -20.07 34.59 37.34
CA GLN A 325 -21.38 35.09 37.80
C GLN A 325 -21.73 34.56 39.19
N TYR A 326 -21.52 33.27 39.44
CA TYR A 326 -21.77 32.66 40.75
C TYR A 326 -20.93 33.34 41.84
N THR A 327 -19.64 33.59 41.61
CA THR A 327 -18.76 34.29 42.55
C THR A 327 -19.24 35.71 42.85
N VAL A 328 -19.68 36.45 41.83
CA VAL A 328 -20.24 37.79 42.01
C VAL A 328 -21.52 37.75 42.86
N ILE A 329 -22.47 36.86 42.53
CA ILE A 329 -23.74 36.72 43.27
C ILE A 329 -23.46 36.32 44.73
N LYS A 330 -22.52 35.39 44.95
CA LYS A 330 -22.14 34.93 46.30
C LYS A 330 -21.56 36.07 47.14
N THR A 331 -20.77 36.95 46.51
CA THR A 331 -20.22 38.14 47.17
C THR A 331 -21.33 39.11 47.58
N PHE A 332 -22.32 39.35 46.71
CA PHE A 332 -23.48 40.19 47.04
C PHE A 332 -24.37 39.56 48.11
N GLU A 333 -24.62 38.25 48.06
CA GLU A 333 -25.35 37.52 49.09
C GLU A 333 -24.67 37.71 50.46
N GLY A 334 -23.34 37.58 50.52
CA GLY A 334 -22.56 37.83 51.74
C GLY A 334 -22.70 39.26 52.26
N LYS A 335 -22.66 40.26 51.37
CA LYS A 335 -22.89 41.67 51.74
C LYS A 335 -24.30 41.89 52.27
N VAL A 336 -25.32 41.41 51.57
CA VAL A 336 -26.74 41.56 51.97
C VAL A 336 -27.00 40.87 53.32
N LYS A 337 -26.42 39.68 53.54
CA LYS A 337 -26.48 38.98 54.84
C LYS A 337 -25.82 39.79 55.96
N ASN A 338 -24.63 40.35 55.71
CA ASN A 338 -23.95 41.20 56.69
C ASN A 338 -24.77 42.47 57.01
N GLU A 339 -25.34 43.14 56.00
CA GLU A 339 -26.16 44.34 56.22
C GLU A 339 -27.47 44.03 56.95
N LEU A 340 -28.15 42.92 56.62
CA LEU A 340 -29.29 42.43 57.40
C LEU A 340 -28.90 42.26 58.88
N CYS A 341 -27.72 41.73 59.14
CA CYS A 341 -27.23 41.49 60.50
C CYS A 341 -26.76 42.73 61.26
N ASN A 342 -26.60 43.85 60.57
CA ASN A 342 -26.32 45.14 61.18
C ASN A 342 -27.60 45.90 61.57
N LEU A 343 -28.79 45.41 61.21
CA LEU A 343 -30.07 46.02 61.60
C LEU A 343 -30.39 45.74 63.08
N ASN A 344 -30.76 46.79 63.83
CA ASN A 344 -31.10 46.71 65.26
C ASN A 344 -32.38 45.92 65.54
N THR A 345 -33.19 45.69 64.51
CA THR A 345 -34.43 44.91 64.54
C THR A 345 -34.24 43.39 64.35
N ILE A 346 -33.01 42.92 64.10
CA ILE A 346 -32.68 41.49 64.00
C ILE A 346 -31.93 41.04 65.26
N LYS A 347 -32.31 39.89 65.83
CA LYS A 347 -31.61 39.33 66.99
C LYS A 347 -30.27 38.75 66.55
N ALA A 348 -29.22 38.96 67.34
CA ALA A 348 -27.87 38.47 67.03
C ALA A 348 -27.80 36.95 66.81
N GLU A 349 -28.72 36.19 67.42
CA GLU A 349 -28.85 34.73 67.28
C GLU A 349 -29.22 34.28 65.86
N ASP A 350 -29.91 35.12 65.08
CA ASP A 350 -30.36 34.79 63.71
C ASP A 350 -29.28 35.05 62.63
N CYS A 351 -28.17 35.65 63.03
CA CYS A 351 -27.13 36.16 62.13
C CYS A 351 -25.92 35.25 61.96
N PHE A 352 -25.67 34.43 62.96
CA PHE A 352 -24.68 33.38 62.91
C PHE A 352 -25.41 32.09 63.21
N PRO A 353 -25.86 31.31 62.19
CA PRO A 353 -26.28 29.96 62.46
C PRO A 353 -25.09 29.29 63.15
N SER A 354 -25.29 28.86 64.40
CA SER A 354 -24.29 28.15 65.18
C SER A 354 -23.67 27.09 64.27
N SER A 355 -22.36 27.19 64.06
CA SER A 355 -21.60 26.27 63.24
C SER A 355 -21.78 24.86 63.80
N GLU A 356 -22.74 24.11 63.28
CA GLU A 356 -22.79 22.67 63.48
C GLU A 356 -21.82 22.01 62.49
N PRO A 357 -20.97 21.11 62.98
CA PRO A 357 -19.98 20.43 62.17
C PRO A 357 -20.65 19.33 61.34
N ASN A 358 -20.33 19.28 60.04
CA ASN A 358 -20.30 18.05 59.25
C ASN A 358 -19.32 18.21 58.08
#